data_AF-A0A9W9NIC4-F1
#
_entry.id   AF-A0A9W9NIC4-F1
#
_cell.length_a   1.000
_cell.length_b   1.000
_cell.length_c   1.000
_cell.angle_alpha   90.00
_cell.angle_beta   90.00
_cell.angle_gamma   90.00
#
_symmetry.space_group_name_H-M   'P 1'
#
loop_
_entity.id
_entity.type
_entity.pdbx_description
1 polymer ?
#
loop_
_entity_poly.entity_id
_entity_poly.type
_entity_poly.pdbx_seq_one_letter_code
_entity_poly.pdbx_strand_id
1 'polypeptide(L)'
;MSYGYDADVSPQFGTNLMRIKSLAATFLSNLVNMRQEEDTVVTELDNAHRIYRATKGLIFFGTPHAGSAVAKIRRVQILKQIAKVAFTEVPPKLDSALEMHSDELLDLADDFRMMSLYTLRQIAIYSYAESRTTPKLNALVIDEFSAFIGYDKEVKGYIQADHEAIVKFDGETNADYRNVWGKINKLKRLAASAAAGA
;
A
#
# COMPACT_ATOMS: atom_id res chain seq x y z
N MET A 1 7.79 -15.23 24.25
CA MET A 1 7.38 -15.75 22.92
C MET A 1 6.97 -14.55 22.09
N SER A 2 7.79 -14.17 21.12
CA SER A 2 7.44 -13.13 20.14
C SER A 2 6.54 -13.78 19.09
N TYR A 3 5.34 -13.27 18.88
CA TYR A 3 4.47 -13.67 17.76
C TYR A 3 4.86 -12.88 16.52
N GLY A 4 6.13 -12.97 16.12
CA GLY A 4 6.59 -12.56 14.81
C GLY A 4 6.73 -13.80 13.94
N TYR A 5 6.11 -13.81 12.76
CA TYR A 5 6.60 -14.72 11.72
C TYR A 5 7.97 -14.23 11.29
N ASP A 6 8.90 -15.15 11.01
CA ASP A 6 10.18 -14.79 10.43
C ASP A 6 9.94 -14.18 9.05
N ALA A 7 10.03 -12.86 8.96
CA ALA A 7 9.91 -12.11 7.71
C ALA A 7 11.21 -12.18 6.89
N ASP A 8 12.23 -12.91 7.37
CA ASP A 8 13.35 -13.31 6.56
C ASP A 8 12.91 -14.34 5.52
N VAL A 9 12.44 -13.82 4.39
CA VAL A 9 12.15 -14.60 3.19
C VAL A 9 13.42 -14.95 2.40
N SER A 10 14.60 -14.49 2.84
CA SER A 10 15.88 -14.78 2.16
C SER A 10 16.16 -16.27 1.96
N PRO A 11 15.83 -17.19 2.90
CA PRO A 11 16.03 -18.63 2.72
C PRO A 11 14.97 -19.27 1.80
N GLN A 12 13.81 -18.63 1.64
CA GLN A 12 12.67 -19.13 0.85
C GLN A 12 12.77 -18.76 -0.64
N PHE A 13 13.71 -17.89 -1.02
CA PHE A 13 14.00 -17.57 -2.41
C PHE A 13 14.91 -18.59 -3.12
N GLY A 14 15.20 -19.72 -2.46
CA GLY A 14 16.10 -20.75 -2.97
C GLY A 14 15.55 -21.62 -4.09
N THR A 15 14.25 -21.98 -4.13
CA THR A 15 13.84 -23.08 -5.04
C THR A 15 12.42 -23.08 -5.60
N ASN A 16 11.56 -22.05 -5.41
CA ASN A 16 10.27 -22.03 -6.14
C ASN A 16 9.83 -20.65 -6.63
N LEU A 17 9.64 -20.56 -7.94
CA LEU A 17 9.53 -19.36 -8.78
C LEU A 17 8.09 -18.80 -8.83
N MET A 18 7.63 -18.19 -7.73
CA MET A 18 6.57 -17.16 -7.80
C MET A 18 6.95 -16.05 -6.82
N ARG A 19 7.80 -15.12 -7.27
CA ARG A 19 8.28 -14.00 -6.46
C ARG A 19 7.14 -12.99 -6.32
N ILE A 20 6.94 -12.39 -5.14
CA ILE A 20 6.04 -11.24 -4.97
C ILE A 20 6.35 -10.13 -6.00
N LYS A 21 7.64 -10.01 -6.39
CA LYS A 21 8.08 -9.14 -7.50
C LYS A 21 7.53 -9.58 -8.87
N SER A 22 7.45 -10.87 -9.17
CA SER A 22 6.78 -11.33 -10.40
C SER A 22 5.28 -11.14 -10.32
N LEU A 23 4.66 -11.31 -9.15
CA LEU A 23 3.23 -11.02 -9.00
C LEU A 23 2.90 -9.53 -9.20
N ALA A 24 3.70 -8.63 -8.61
CA ALA A 24 3.56 -7.19 -8.78
C ALA A 24 3.90 -6.74 -10.21
N ALA A 25 4.97 -7.28 -10.82
CA ALA A 25 5.33 -6.98 -12.20
C ALA A 25 4.32 -7.55 -13.20
N THR A 26 3.77 -8.75 -12.97
CA THR A 26 2.69 -9.34 -13.78
C THR A 26 1.40 -8.57 -13.59
N PHE A 27 1.04 -8.16 -12.37
CA PHE A 27 -0.14 -7.34 -12.13
C PHE A 27 -0.02 -5.98 -12.82
N LEU A 28 1.13 -5.29 -12.69
CA LEU A 28 1.39 -4.02 -13.36
C LEU A 28 1.47 -4.18 -14.88
N SER A 29 2.14 -5.22 -15.38
CA SER A 29 2.20 -5.51 -16.82
C SER A 29 0.83 -5.85 -17.37
N ASN A 30 -0.01 -6.57 -16.63
CA ASN A 30 -1.38 -6.87 -17.03
C ASN A 30 -2.21 -5.59 -17.03
N LEU A 31 -2.14 -4.75 -15.99
CA LEU A 31 -2.84 -3.45 -15.98
C LEU A 31 -2.41 -2.52 -17.12
N VAL A 32 -1.14 -2.53 -17.50
CA VAL A 32 -0.62 -1.77 -18.65
C VAL A 32 -1.09 -2.36 -19.97
N ASN A 33 -1.08 -3.68 -20.12
CA ASN A 33 -1.55 -4.37 -21.32
C ASN A 33 -3.08 -4.27 -21.49
N MET A 34 -3.84 -4.32 -20.39
CA MET A 34 -5.29 -4.07 -20.34
C MET A 34 -5.67 -2.67 -20.83
N ARG A 35 -4.73 -1.72 -20.79
CA ARG A 35 -4.92 -0.35 -21.31
C ARG A 35 -4.71 -0.25 -22.83
N GLN A 36 -4.24 -1.32 -23.49
CA GLN A 36 -3.80 -1.33 -24.89
C GLN A 36 -4.61 -2.27 -25.81
N GLU A 37 -5.43 -3.20 -25.28
CA GLU A 37 -6.24 -4.13 -26.10
C GLU A 37 -7.75 -3.94 -25.89
N GLU A 38 -8.46 -3.53 -26.95
CA GLU A 38 -9.88 -3.14 -26.91
C GLU A 38 -10.90 -4.30 -26.94
N ASP A 39 -10.48 -5.58 -27.01
CA ASP A 39 -11.42 -6.71 -27.19
C ASP A 39 -11.45 -7.78 -26.07
N THR A 40 -10.68 -7.61 -24.98
CA THR A 40 -10.73 -8.51 -23.78
C THR A 40 -11.37 -7.83 -22.56
N VAL A 41 -12.21 -6.84 -22.81
CA VAL A 41 -12.61 -5.83 -21.80
C VAL A 41 -13.75 -6.31 -20.88
N VAL A 42 -14.60 -7.26 -21.32
CA VAL A 42 -15.86 -7.57 -20.60
C VAL A 42 -15.66 -8.46 -19.37
N THR A 43 -14.85 -9.52 -19.45
CA THR A 43 -14.64 -10.46 -18.33
C THR A 43 -13.75 -9.89 -17.23
N GLU A 44 -12.81 -9.02 -17.58
CA GLU A 44 -11.91 -8.40 -16.61
C GLU A 44 -12.59 -7.23 -15.86
N LEU A 45 -13.43 -6.44 -16.53
CA LEU A 45 -14.30 -5.48 -15.85
C LEU A 45 -15.28 -6.16 -14.90
N ASP A 46 -15.85 -7.32 -15.26
CA ASP A 46 -16.73 -8.07 -14.36
C ASP A 46 -15.99 -8.53 -13.10
N ASN A 47 -14.78 -9.09 -13.25
CA ASN A 47 -13.96 -9.50 -12.12
C ASN A 47 -13.53 -8.31 -11.25
N ALA A 48 -13.09 -7.20 -11.85
CA ALA A 48 -12.74 -5.99 -11.11
C ALA A 48 -13.95 -5.42 -10.36
N HIS A 49 -15.13 -5.43 -10.98
CA HIS A 49 -16.37 -4.98 -10.36
C HIS A 49 -16.82 -5.90 -9.21
N ARG A 50 -16.63 -7.22 -9.34
CA ARG A 50 -16.87 -8.18 -8.25
C ARG A 50 -15.93 -7.97 -7.08
N ILE A 51 -14.63 -7.78 -7.34
CA ILE A 51 -13.62 -7.45 -6.31
C ILE A 51 -13.99 -6.14 -5.63
N TYR A 52 -14.35 -5.11 -6.40
CA TYR A 52 -14.78 -3.82 -5.88
C TYR A 52 -15.99 -3.96 -4.96
N ARG A 53 -17.04 -4.70 -5.37
CA ARG A 53 -18.24 -4.93 -4.53
C ARG A 53 -17.94 -5.76 -3.27
N ALA A 54 -16.99 -6.69 -3.35
CA ALA A 54 -16.54 -7.49 -2.21
C ALA A 54 -15.65 -6.69 -1.24
N THR A 55 -14.98 -5.66 -1.72
CA THR A 55 -14.05 -4.83 -0.92
C THR A 55 -14.84 -3.88 -0.02
N LYS A 56 -14.73 -4.07 1.31
CA LYS A 56 -15.41 -3.22 2.31
C LYS A 56 -14.52 -2.13 2.89
N GLY A 57 -13.20 -2.29 2.77
CA GLY A 57 -12.27 -1.29 3.25
C GLY A 57 -10.83 -1.62 2.92
N LEU A 58 -10.00 -0.60 3.06
CA LEU A 58 -8.56 -0.63 2.83
C LEU A 58 -7.86 -0.04 4.06
N ILE A 59 -6.71 -0.61 4.40
CA ILE A 59 -5.86 -0.12 5.47
C ILE A 59 -4.46 0.09 4.89
N PHE A 60 -4.00 1.35 4.91
CA PHE A 60 -2.69 1.75 4.41
C PHE A 60 -1.74 2.03 5.57
N PHE A 61 -0.47 1.67 5.40
CA PHE A 61 0.59 1.86 6.39
C PHE A 61 1.79 2.47 5.69
N GLY A 62 2.11 3.73 5.98
CA GLY A 62 3.24 4.42 5.36
C GLY A 62 3.19 4.39 3.84
N THR A 63 2.01 4.46 3.23
CA THR A 63 1.89 4.39 1.77
C THR A 63 1.97 5.80 1.18
N PRO A 64 2.85 6.08 0.19
CA PRO A 64 2.94 7.40 -0.42
C PRO A 64 1.78 7.66 -1.38
N HIS A 65 0.77 8.39 -0.92
CA HIS A 65 -0.45 8.72 -1.66
C HIS A 65 -0.45 10.09 -2.33
N ALA A 66 0.47 10.98 -1.96
CA ALA A 66 0.36 12.38 -2.39
C ALA A 66 0.66 12.63 -3.87
N GLY A 67 1.04 11.61 -4.65
CA GLY A 67 1.05 11.61 -6.11
C GLY A 67 1.52 12.93 -6.74
N SER A 68 0.75 13.38 -7.74
CA SER A 68 0.42 14.77 -8.08
C SER A 68 0.99 15.92 -7.25
N ALA A 69 0.49 15.98 -6.03
CA ALA A 69 0.57 17.13 -5.15
C ALA A 69 1.98 17.36 -4.58
N VAL A 70 2.89 16.39 -4.76
CA VAL A 70 4.29 16.50 -4.37
C VAL A 70 5.16 16.75 -5.60
N ALA A 71 6.14 17.64 -5.49
CA ALA A 71 7.08 17.90 -6.58
C ALA A 71 7.82 16.62 -7.01
N LYS A 72 8.06 16.43 -8.32
CA LYS A 72 8.71 15.22 -8.89
C LYS A 72 10.01 14.82 -8.18
N ILE A 73 10.85 15.78 -7.80
CA ILE A 73 12.09 15.51 -7.07
C ILE A 73 11.81 14.83 -5.73
N ARG A 74 10.80 15.31 -4.99
CA ARG A 74 10.43 14.75 -3.69
C ARG A 74 9.75 13.38 -3.83
N ARG A 75 9.01 13.16 -4.91
CA ARG A 75 8.46 11.84 -5.29
C ARG A 75 9.55 10.80 -5.47
N VAL A 76 10.55 11.10 -6.30
CA VAL A 76 11.72 10.24 -6.51
C VAL A 76 12.44 9.99 -5.18
N GLN A 77 12.63 11.03 -4.37
CA GLN A 77 13.28 10.90 -3.07
C GLN A 77 12.55 9.93 -2.14
N ILE A 78 11.21 10.01 -2.06
CA ILE A 78 10.38 9.08 -1.30
C ILE A 78 10.61 7.64 -1.76
N LEU A 79 10.58 7.39 -3.08
CA LEU A 79 10.83 6.05 -3.62
C LEU A 79 12.23 5.53 -3.28
N LYS A 80 13.24 6.39 -3.36
CA LYS A 80 14.61 6.05 -2.97
C LYS A 80 14.73 5.76 -1.47
N GLN A 81 14.02 6.50 -0.62
CA GLN A 81 13.99 6.25 0.82
C GLN A 81 13.36 4.90 1.13
N ILE A 82 12.23 4.58 0.52
CA ILE A 82 11.61 3.24 0.63
C ILE A 82 12.60 2.16 0.19
N ALA A 83 13.27 2.34 -0.94
CA ALA A 83 14.25 1.37 -1.44
C ALA A 83 15.43 1.17 -0.48
N LYS A 84 15.99 2.24 0.09
CA LYS A 84 17.08 2.18 1.09
C LYS A 84 16.69 1.46 2.37
N VAL A 85 15.41 1.48 2.69
CA VAL A 85 14.85 0.81 3.87
C VAL A 85 14.54 -0.66 3.56
N ALA A 86 14.03 -0.95 2.36
CA ALA A 86 13.71 -2.30 1.90
C ALA A 86 14.93 -3.14 1.51
N PHE A 87 16.04 -2.52 1.12
CA PHE A 87 17.25 -3.21 0.64
C PHE A 87 18.49 -2.77 1.42
N THR A 88 19.35 -3.74 1.78
CA THR A 88 20.67 -3.47 2.38
C THR A 88 21.56 -2.60 1.47
N GLU A 89 21.49 -2.86 0.16
CA GLU A 89 22.06 -2.02 -0.88
C GLU A 89 21.03 -1.87 -2.01
N VAL A 90 20.73 -0.62 -2.40
CA VAL A 90 19.82 -0.36 -3.52
C VAL A 90 20.57 -0.64 -4.83
N PRO A 91 20.12 -1.59 -5.67
CA PRO A 91 20.79 -1.86 -6.94
C PRO A 91 20.77 -0.62 -7.84
N PRO A 92 21.87 -0.24 -8.51
CA PRO A 92 21.91 0.95 -9.37
C PRO A 92 20.81 0.98 -10.43
N LYS A 93 20.47 -0.19 -11.00
CA LYS A 93 19.36 -0.34 -11.96
C LYS A 93 18.00 -0.04 -11.35
N LEU A 94 17.80 -0.35 -10.07
CA LEU A 94 16.56 -0.02 -9.36
C LEU A 94 16.50 1.48 -9.09
N ASP A 95 17.61 2.10 -8.71
CA ASP A 95 17.68 3.56 -8.48
C ASP A 95 17.33 4.34 -9.76
N SER A 96 17.92 3.96 -10.90
CA SER A 96 17.60 4.57 -12.20
C SER A 96 16.17 4.29 -12.66
N ALA A 97 15.62 3.10 -12.39
CA ALA A 97 14.24 2.78 -12.74
C ALA A 97 13.23 3.57 -11.90
N LEU A 98 13.50 3.78 -10.60
CA LEU A 98 12.65 4.59 -9.74
C LEU A 98 12.66 6.06 -10.15
N GLU A 99 13.76 6.57 -10.71
CA GLU A 99 13.82 7.92 -11.31
C GLU A 99 13.05 8.01 -12.62
N MET A 100 13.19 7.01 -13.49
CA MET A 100 12.58 7.00 -14.82
C MET A 100 11.06 6.83 -14.77
N HIS A 101 10.57 5.99 -13.85
CA HIS A 101 9.16 5.59 -13.76
C HIS A 101 8.43 6.21 -12.57
N SER A 102 9.01 7.22 -11.91
CA SER A 102 8.38 7.88 -10.75
C SER A 102 7.04 8.52 -11.11
N ASP A 103 6.92 9.06 -12.32
CA ASP A 103 5.73 9.77 -12.75
C ASP A 103 4.58 8.78 -12.94
N GLU A 104 4.82 7.68 -13.66
CA GLU A 104 3.81 6.64 -13.92
C GLU A 104 3.32 5.94 -12.63
N LEU A 105 4.22 5.63 -11.70
CA LEU A 105 3.86 4.99 -10.43
C LEU A 105 2.97 5.89 -9.55
N LEU A 106 3.13 7.21 -9.69
CA LEU A 106 2.44 8.20 -8.84
C LEU A 106 1.20 8.79 -9.53
N ASP A 107 1.16 8.79 -10.86
CA ASP A 107 -0.06 9.00 -11.62
C ASP A 107 -1.06 7.86 -11.35
N LEU A 108 -0.60 6.62 -11.17
CA LEU A 108 -1.44 5.51 -10.70
C LEU A 108 -2.03 5.77 -9.31
N ALA A 109 -1.28 6.43 -8.42
CA ALA A 109 -1.78 6.80 -7.09
C ALA A 109 -2.87 7.88 -7.16
N ASP A 110 -2.74 8.83 -8.10
CA ASP A 110 -3.76 9.86 -8.37
C ASP A 110 -5.02 9.25 -9.00
N ASP A 111 -4.86 8.34 -9.96
CA ASP A 111 -5.98 7.63 -10.60
C ASP A 111 -6.77 6.80 -9.57
N PHE A 112 -6.07 6.10 -8.67
CA PHE A 112 -6.70 5.38 -7.56
C PHE A 112 -7.50 6.31 -6.66
N ARG A 113 -6.93 7.47 -6.32
CA ARG A 113 -7.58 8.49 -5.49
C ARG A 113 -8.87 8.97 -6.16
N MET A 114 -8.85 9.28 -7.45
CA MET A 114 -10.03 9.78 -8.18
C MET A 114 -11.12 8.71 -8.36
N MET A 115 -10.76 7.50 -8.78
CA MET A 115 -11.72 6.52 -9.26
C MET A 115 -12.47 5.78 -8.12
N SER A 116 -11.77 5.43 -7.03
CA SER A 116 -12.32 4.57 -5.97
C SER A 116 -13.08 5.36 -4.89
N LEU A 117 -12.60 6.57 -4.55
CA LEU A 117 -12.97 7.22 -3.29
C LEU A 117 -14.06 8.28 -3.43
N TYR A 118 -14.02 9.02 -4.55
CA TYR A 118 -14.94 10.15 -4.77
C TYR A 118 -16.25 9.73 -5.42
N THR A 119 -16.24 8.71 -6.28
CA THR A 119 -17.38 8.39 -7.14
C THR A 119 -18.49 7.59 -6.44
N LEU A 120 -18.13 6.66 -5.53
CA LEU A 120 -19.10 5.66 -5.05
C LEU A 120 -19.23 5.56 -3.52
N ARG A 121 -18.30 6.12 -2.74
CA ARG A 121 -18.37 6.22 -1.25
C ARG A 121 -18.63 4.87 -0.52
N GLN A 122 -18.24 3.73 -1.09
CA GLN A 122 -18.55 2.40 -0.52
C GLN A 122 -17.42 1.75 0.28
N ILE A 123 -16.19 2.25 0.18
CA ILE A 123 -15.00 1.63 0.78
C ILE A 123 -14.54 2.47 1.98
N ALA A 124 -14.45 1.84 3.15
CA ALA A 124 -13.88 2.49 4.33
C ALA A 124 -12.34 2.52 4.24
N ILE A 125 -11.74 3.69 4.49
CA ILE A 125 -10.29 3.86 4.42
C ILE A 125 -9.74 4.17 5.79
N TYR A 126 -8.67 3.46 6.16
CA TYR A 126 -7.82 3.77 7.29
C TYR A 126 -6.40 3.95 6.79
N SER A 127 -5.74 5.03 7.18
CA SER A 127 -4.35 5.29 6.78
C SER A 127 -3.53 5.60 8.00
N TYR A 128 -2.38 4.96 8.12
CA TYR A 128 -1.49 5.08 9.25
C TYR A 128 -0.13 5.62 8.81
N ALA A 129 0.30 6.72 9.41
CA ALA A 129 1.64 7.27 9.25
C ALA A 129 2.59 6.67 10.31
N GLU A 130 3.87 6.54 9.95
CA GLU A 130 4.94 6.30 10.93
C GLU A 130 5.16 7.55 11.79
N SER A 131 5.56 7.35 13.05
CA SER A 131 5.87 8.45 13.97
C SER A 131 7.30 8.42 14.53
N ARG A 132 8.06 7.36 14.26
CA ARG A 132 9.48 7.27 14.63
C ARG A 132 10.35 7.35 13.38
N THR A 133 11.46 8.07 13.49
CA THR A 133 12.41 8.17 12.39
C THR A 133 13.07 6.82 12.13
N THR A 134 13.28 6.50 10.85
CA THR A 134 14.07 5.32 10.48
C THR A 134 15.55 5.62 10.72
N PRO A 135 16.25 4.86 11.58
CA PRO A 135 17.62 5.19 11.99
C PRO A 135 18.61 5.36 10.83
N LYS A 136 18.50 4.52 9.78
CA LYS A 136 19.36 4.56 8.58
C LYS A 136 19.24 5.86 7.78
N LEU A 137 18.10 6.55 7.88
CA LEU A 137 17.81 7.78 7.15
C LEU A 137 17.83 9.02 8.04
N ASN A 138 17.79 8.84 9.37
CA ASN A 138 17.57 9.89 10.36
C ASN A 138 16.35 10.78 10.03
N ALA A 139 15.30 10.17 9.45
CA ALA A 139 14.08 10.83 9.00
C ALA A 139 12.93 9.83 8.95
N LEU A 140 11.70 10.31 8.86
CA LEU A 140 10.57 9.49 8.39
C LEU A 140 10.83 9.12 6.93
N VAL A 141 10.52 7.88 6.53
CA VAL A 141 10.62 7.46 5.14
C VAL A 141 9.54 8.15 4.32
N ILE A 142 8.33 8.21 4.87
CA ILE A 142 7.17 8.87 4.29
C ILE A 142 6.70 9.94 5.25
N ASP A 143 6.71 11.18 4.78
CA ASP A 143 6.14 12.27 5.54
C ASP A 143 4.61 12.16 5.63
N GLU A 144 4.04 12.81 6.63
CA GLU A 144 2.62 12.74 6.93
C GLU A 144 1.69 13.18 5.77
N PHE A 145 2.08 14.22 5.04
CA PHE A 145 1.31 14.69 3.89
C PHE A 145 1.24 13.62 2.80
N SER A 146 2.37 12.92 2.59
CA SER A 146 2.45 11.80 1.67
C SER A 146 1.74 10.54 2.18
N ALA A 147 1.73 10.28 3.49
CA ALA A 147 1.15 9.07 4.09
C ALA A 147 -0.39 9.04 4.10
N PHE A 148 -1.04 10.18 3.86
CA PHE A 148 -2.49 10.31 3.87
C PHE A 148 -3.04 10.65 2.49
N ILE A 149 -4.15 10.00 2.14
CA ILE A 149 -4.83 10.20 0.86
C ILE A 149 -5.48 11.58 0.80
N GLY A 150 -5.89 12.18 1.93
CA GLY A 150 -6.58 13.46 1.92
C GLY A 150 -8.01 13.37 1.41
N TYR A 151 -8.62 12.19 1.56
CA TYR A 151 -10.04 11.96 1.38
C TYR A 151 -10.81 12.33 2.65
N ASP A 152 -12.00 12.92 2.53
CA ASP A 152 -12.76 13.47 3.67
C ASP A 152 -13.20 12.40 4.67
N LYS A 153 -13.45 11.17 4.22
CA LYS A 153 -13.82 10.03 5.10
C LYS A 153 -12.65 9.10 5.43
N GLU A 154 -11.43 9.47 5.05
CA GLU A 154 -10.23 8.78 5.49
C GLU A 154 -10.08 8.92 7.01
N VAL A 155 -9.93 7.79 7.69
CA VAL A 155 -9.57 7.80 9.11
C VAL A 155 -8.06 7.73 9.21
N LYS A 156 -7.47 8.85 9.63
CA LYS A 156 -6.03 9.02 9.81
C LYS A 156 -5.60 8.52 11.19
N GLY A 157 -4.46 7.85 11.24
CA GLY A 157 -3.83 7.38 12.48
C GLY A 157 -2.32 7.41 12.38
N TYR A 158 -1.66 7.13 13.50
CA TYR A 158 -0.21 7.02 13.60
C TYR A 158 0.13 5.71 14.30
N ILE A 159 1.25 5.10 13.92
CA ILE A 159 1.82 3.94 14.61
C ILE A 159 3.15 4.37 15.20
N GLN A 160 3.38 4.03 16.47
CA GLN A 160 4.60 4.34 17.22
C GLN A 160 5.77 3.44 16.82
N ALA A 161 6.09 3.45 15.54
CA ALA A 161 7.13 2.67 14.89
C ALA A 161 7.78 3.47 13.77
N ASP A 162 8.96 3.02 13.34
CA ASP A 162 9.55 3.46 12.07
C ASP A 162 8.91 2.72 10.90
N HIS A 163 9.26 3.11 9.68
CA HIS A 163 8.74 2.51 8.47
C HIS A 163 8.97 0.98 8.39
N GLU A 164 10.10 0.47 8.88
CA GLU A 164 10.41 -0.97 8.84
C GLU A 164 9.55 -1.77 9.82
N ALA A 165 9.11 -1.15 10.92
CA ALA A 165 8.36 -1.76 12.00
C ALA A 165 6.87 -1.38 12.04
N ILE A 166 6.38 -0.56 11.10
CA ILE A 166 5.01 0.00 11.11
C ILE A 166 3.88 -1.06 11.12
N VAL A 167 4.17 -2.29 10.71
CA VAL A 167 3.24 -3.45 10.78
C VAL A 167 3.73 -4.58 11.69
N LYS A 168 4.86 -4.38 12.37
CA LYS A 168 5.51 -5.39 13.23
C LYS A 168 5.20 -5.10 14.69
N PHE A 169 4.00 -5.48 15.12
CA PHE A 169 3.56 -5.28 16.49
C PHE A 169 4.19 -6.31 17.44
N ASP A 170 4.61 -5.85 18.62
CA ASP A 170 5.24 -6.72 19.64
C ASP A 170 4.27 -7.75 20.26
N GLY A 171 2.96 -7.61 20.05
CA GLY A 171 1.94 -8.55 20.52
C GLY A 171 0.55 -7.95 20.67
N GLU A 172 -0.41 -8.75 21.11
CA GLU A 172 -1.84 -8.38 21.16
C GLU A 172 -2.18 -7.28 22.17
N THR A 173 -1.32 -7.07 23.16
CA THR A 173 -1.48 -6.02 24.18
C THR A 173 -1.03 -4.64 23.68
N ASN A 174 -0.25 -4.59 22.59
CA ASN A 174 0.21 -3.36 21.97
C ASN A 174 -1.00 -2.46 21.60
N ALA A 175 -0.93 -1.17 21.93
CA ALA A 175 -2.03 -0.24 21.73
C ALA A 175 -2.34 -0.03 20.24
N ASP A 176 -1.31 0.08 19.41
CA ASP A 176 -1.42 0.27 17.97
C ASP A 176 -1.97 -1.00 17.30
N TYR A 177 -1.52 -2.18 17.73
CA TYR A 177 -2.12 -3.46 17.32
C TYR A 177 -3.61 -3.50 17.60
N ARG A 178 -4.04 -3.18 18.83
CA ARG A 178 -5.46 -3.19 19.21
C ARG A 178 -6.27 -2.17 18.41
N ASN A 179 -5.68 -1.02 18.11
CA ASN A 179 -6.31 0.00 17.26
C ASN A 179 -6.60 -0.55 15.85
N VAL A 180 -5.56 -1.08 15.19
CA VAL A 180 -5.66 -1.68 13.85
C VAL A 180 -6.61 -2.87 13.84
N TRP A 181 -6.49 -3.78 14.81
CA TRP A 181 -7.38 -4.94 14.96
C TRP A 181 -8.84 -4.52 15.15
N GLY A 182 -9.09 -3.43 15.89
CA GLY A 182 -10.41 -2.83 16.02
C GLY A 182 -10.99 -2.39 14.67
N LYS A 183 -10.16 -1.83 13.78
CA LYS A 183 -10.59 -1.46 12.42
C LYS A 183 -10.89 -2.69 11.56
N ILE A 184 -10.02 -3.71 11.61
CA ILE A 184 -10.24 -4.98 10.91
C ILE A 184 -11.56 -5.62 11.35
N ASN A 185 -11.83 -5.69 12.65
CA ASN A 185 -13.09 -6.23 13.15
C ASN A 185 -14.31 -5.40 12.73
N LYS A 186 -14.17 -4.07 12.62
CA LYS A 186 -15.23 -3.22 12.07
C LYS A 186 -15.50 -3.56 10.59
N LEU A 187 -14.45 -3.73 9.79
CA LEU A 187 -14.59 -4.13 8.38
C LEU A 187 -15.23 -5.53 8.24
N LYS A 188 -14.84 -6.49 9.08
CA LYS A 188 -15.47 -7.82 9.12
C LYS A 188 -16.98 -7.75 9.39
N ARG A 189 -17.40 -6.91 10.35
CA ARG A 189 -18.83 -6.71 10.63
C ARG A 189 -19.58 -6.08 9.46
N LEU A 190 -18.97 -5.10 8.79
CA LEU A 190 -19.55 -4.48 7.58
C LEU A 190 -19.72 -5.49 6.44
N ALA A 191 -18.76 -6.42 6.28
CA ALA A 191 -18.86 -7.49 5.31
C ALA A 191 -20.00 -8.46 5.65
N ALA A 192 -20.13 -8.86 6.92
CA ALA A 192 -21.19 -9.76 7.37
C ALA A 192 -22.59 -9.14 7.23
N SER A 193 -22.77 -7.86 7.57
CA SER A 193 -24.06 -7.18 7.42
C SER A 193 -24.48 -7.02 5.96
N ALA A 194 -23.51 -6.81 5.05
CA ALA A 194 -23.79 -6.73 3.62
C ALA A 194 -24.21 -8.09 3.04
N ALA A 195 -23.70 -9.20 3.59
CA ALA A 195 -24.09 -10.55 3.17
C ALA A 195 -25.45 -10.99 3.73
N ALA A 196 -25.85 -10.50 4.91
CA ALA A 196 -27.14 -10.83 5.52
C ALA A 196 -28.34 -10.05 4.93
N GLY A 197 -28.08 -8.98 4.17
CA GLY A 197 -29.10 -8.16 3.51
C GLY A 197 -29.19 -8.37 1.99
N ALA A 198 -28.47 -9.35 1.44
CA ALA A 198 -28.50 -9.76 0.03
C ALA A 198 -29.22 -11.10 -0.11
#